data_AF-A0A6P7U8Y6-F1
#
_entry.id   AF-A0A6P7U8Y6-F1
#
_cell.length_a   1.000
_cell.length_b   1.000
_cell.length_c   1.000
_cell.angle_alpha   90.00
_cell.angle_beta   90.00
_cell.angle_gamma   90.00
#
_symmetry.space_group_name_H-M   'P 1'
#
loop_
_entity.id
_entity.type
_entity.pdbx_description
1 polymer ?
#
loop_
_entity_poly.entity_id
_entity_poly.type
_entity_poly.pdbx_seq_one_letter_code
_entity_poly.pdbx_strand_id
1 'polypeptide(L)'
;MITWINLVESSGAILSDSMLIAKALKFGKNFPEFKASRGWLEKFKLRNGIKLRKFHGDSGSVNHDEKSITDFNETMSLKIEQYGLDNVYNADETGVFYKAIPSKSVCTKSRPGIKLSKDRFSLLLCAICSGSDKRRPVMIGRFKSPRCFKNFNIGKYVTYTHSNKAWMNREIFNKWLSDFDCELAKKKRKILLVIDQCPFHQII
;
A
#
# COMPACT_ATOMS: atom_id res chain seq x y z
N MET A 1 -13.53 31.60 7.39
CA MET A 1 -13.02 30.30 6.87
C MET A 1 -11.56 30.05 7.28
N ILE A 2 -10.63 30.96 6.96
CA ILE A 2 -9.20 30.81 7.31
C ILE A 2 -8.95 30.70 8.82
N THR A 3 -9.60 31.51 9.65
CA THR A 3 -9.48 31.40 11.12
C THR A 3 -9.92 30.03 11.65
N TRP A 4 -10.93 29.42 11.03
CA TRP A 4 -11.36 28.06 11.41
C TRP A 4 -10.37 27.01 10.92
N ILE A 5 -9.81 27.16 9.72
CA ILE A 5 -8.72 26.31 9.22
C ILE A 5 -7.56 26.37 10.22
N ASN A 6 -7.12 27.57 10.60
CA ASN A 6 -6.05 27.78 11.60
C ASN A 6 -6.39 27.17 12.97
N LEU A 7 -7.65 27.27 13.42
CA LEU A 7 -8.11 26.67 14.69
C LEU A 7 -8.05 25.14 14.63
N VAL A 8 -8.57 24.54 13.57
CA VAL A 8 -8.55 23.08 13.37
C VAL A 8 -7.11 22.59 13.23
N GLU A 9 -6.27 23.35 12.52
CA GLU A 9 -4.82 23.13 12.45
C GLU A 9 -4.12 23.28 13.81
N SER A 10 -4.58 24.17 14.70
CA SER A 10 -4.04 24.33 16.05
C SER A 10 -4.41 23.16 16.97
N SER A 11 -5.55 22.50 16.71
CA SER A 11 -5.97 21.27 17.39
C SER A 11 -5.33 19.98 16.84
N GLY A 12 -4.52 20.08 15.78
CA GLY A 12 -3.82 18.93 15.19
C GLY A 12 -4.68 18.03 14.31
N ALA A 13 -5.88 18.47 13.91
CA ALA A 13 -6.75 17.70 13.03
C ALA A 13 -6.38 17.89 11.55
N ILE A 14 -6.50 16.81 10.76
CA ILE A 14 -6.19 16.81 9.32
C ILE A 14 -7.38 17.37 8.54
N LEU A 15 -7.11 18.27 7.59
CA LEU A 15 -8.13 18.87 6.73
C LEU A 15 -8.11 18.23 5.34
N SER A 16 -9.24 17.64 4.95
CA SER A 16 -9.48 17.19 3.58
C SER A 16 -10.28 18.23 2.78
N ASP A 17 -10.30 18.07 1.46
CA ASP A 17 -11.14 18.85 0.54
C ASP A 17 -12.62 18.78 0.92
N SER A 18 -13.09 17.59 1.32
CA SER A 18 -14.47 17.38 1.76
C SER A 18 -14.79 18.15 3.05
N MET A 19 -13.85 18.25 4.00
CA MET A 19 -14.02 19.03 5.22
C MET A 19 -14.05 20.53 4.95
N LEU A 20 -13.23 21.01 4.02
CA LEU A 20 -13.24 22.41 3.58
C LEU A 20 -14.56 22.78 2.90
N ILE A 21 -15.06 21.92 2.01
CA ILE A 21 -16.37 22.10 1.35
C ILE A 21 -17.49 22.09 2.38
N ALA A 22 -17.55 21.09 3.26
CA ALA A 22 -18.61 20.97 4.27
C ALA A 22 -18.65 22.18 5.21
N LYS A 23 -17.48 22.68 5.63
CA LYS A 23 -17.42 23.87 6.48
C LYS A 23 -17.75 25.16 5.72
N ALA A 24 -17.33 25.28 4.46
CA ALA A 24 -17.67 26.42 3.62
C ALA A 24 -19.19 26.52 3.42
N LEU A 25 -19.88 25.40 3.17
CA LEU A 25 -21.34 25.35 3.10
C LEU A 25 -21.99 25.77 4.42
N LYS A 26 -21.43 25.33 5.57
CA LYS A 26 -21.92 25.73 6.89
C LYS A 26 -21.80 27.24 7.13
N PHE A 27 -20.72 27.87 6.67
CA PHE A 27 -20.53 29.33 6.76
C PHE A 27 -21.35 30.10 5.72
N GLY A 28 -21.59 29.51 4.55
CA GLY A 28 -22.38 30.09 3.48
C GLY A 28 -23.89 29.94 3.64
N LYS A 29 -24.38 29.37 4.76
CA LYS A 29 -25.81 29.06 4.96
C LYS A 29 -26.73 30.29 4.82
N ASN A 30 -26.23 31.48 5.10
CA ASN A 30 -26.99 32.74 4.98
C ASN A 30 -26.84 33.42 3.61
N PHE A 31 -26.13 32.78 2.66
CA PHE A 31 -25.91 33.28 1.32
C PHE A 31 -26.49 32.26 0.31
N PRO A 32 -27.75 32.42 -0.12
CA PRO A 32 -28.47 31.43 -0.93
C PRO A 32 -27.77 31.06 -2.24
N GLU A 33 -27.01 32.00 -2.80
CA GLU A 33 -26.27 31.83 -4.05
C GLU A 33 -24.90 31.18 -3.87
N PHE A 34 -24.41 31.06 -2.64
CA PHE A 34 -23.09 30.52 -2.38
C PHE A 34 -23.04 29.02 -2.63
N LYS A 35 -22.15 28.60 -3.54
CA LYS A 35 -21.87 27.19 -3.81
C LYS A 35 -20.40 26.89 -3.51
N ALA A 36 -20.13 25.98 -2.59
CA ALA A 36 -18.80 25.43 -2.34
C ALA A 36 -18.42 24.41 -3.43
N SER A 37 -18.42 24.85 -4.69
CA SER A 37 -18.07 24.02 -5.85
C SER A 37 -16.57 23.66 -5.86
N ARG A 38 -16.19 22.68 -6.69
CA ARG A 38 -14.76 22.37 -6.90
C ARG A 38 -13.98 23.59 -7.39
N GLY A 39 -14.54 24.36 -8.32
CA GLY A 39 -13.89 25.60 -8.81
C GLY A 39 -13.75 26.67 -7.73
N TRP A 40 -14.71 26.79 -6.81
CA TRP A 40 -14.56 27.65 -5.63
C TRP A 40 -13.41 27.16 -4.74
N LEU A 41 -13.35 25.85 -4.46
CA LEU A 41 -12.32 25.27 -3.60
C LEU A 41 -10.91 25.46 -4.18
N GLU A 42 -10.73 25.24 -5.48
CA GLU A 42 -9.45 25.45 -6.17
C GLU A 42 -9.01 26.91 -6.11
N LYS A 43 -9.90 27.85 -6.42
CA LYS A 43 -9.61 29.29 -6.34
C LYS A 43 -9.36 29.75 -4.91
N PHE A 44 -10.11 29.22 -3.95
CA PHE A 44 -9.94 29.50 -2.52
C PHE A 44 -8.57 29.01 -2.04
N LYS A 45 -8.18 27.78 -2.42
CA LYS A 45 -6.86 27.22 -2.09
C LYS A 45 -5.73 28.03 -2.71
N LEU A 46 -5.85 28.38 -3.98
CA LEU A 46 -4.86 29.18 -4.70
C LEU A 46 -4.68 30.56 -4.05
N ARG A 47 -5.78 31.27 -3.77
CA ARG A 47 -5.78 32.61 -3.16
C ARG A 47 -5.16 32.63 -1.76
N ASN A 48 -5.30 31.54 -1.02
CA ASN A 48 -4.81 31.44 0.36
C ASN A 48 -3.54 30.58 0.49
N GLY A 49 -2.89 30.22 -0.63
CA GLY A 49 -1.64 29.45 -0.62
C GLY A 49 -1.74 28.01 -0.11
N ILE A 50 -2.93 27.41 -0.11
CA ILE A 50 -3.19 26.06 0.40
C ILE A 50 -2.81 25.04 -0.69
N LYS A 51 -1.68 24.34 -0.54
CA LYS A 51 -1.16 23.34 -1.49
C LYS A 51 -1.24 21.91 -0.96
N LEU A 52 -1.80 20.98 -1.73
CA LEU A 52 -1.72 19.54 -1.42
C LEU A 52 -0.25 19.07 -1.47
N ARG A 53 0.36 18.70 -0.35
CA ARG A 53 1.75 18.22 -0.30
C ARG A 53 1.83 16.73 -0.08
N LYS A 54 2.63 16.03 -0.91
CA LYS A 54 2.94 14.61 -0.75
C LYS A 54 4.14 14.46 0.22
N PHE A 55 3.96 13.96 1.44
CA PHE A 55 5.09 13.61 2.33
C PHE A 55 5.64 12.25 1.92
N HIS A 56 6.83 12.18 1.33
CA HIS A 56 7.45 10.90 1.02
C HIS A 56 8.13 10.35 2.29
N GLY A 57 8.05 9.04 2.49
CA GLY A 57 8.89 8.32 3.46
C GLY A 57 10.19 7.90 2.78
N ASP A 58 11.26 7.73 3.58
CA ASP A 58 12.65 7.47 3.17
C ASP A 58 12.81 6.65 1.89
N SER A 59 13.25 7.31 0.81
CA SER A 59 13.91 6.65 -0.31
C SER A 59 15.35 6.36 0.12
N GLY A 60 15.63 5.12 0.51
CA GLY A 60 17.00 4.67 0.74
C GLY A 60 17.81 4.90 -0.54
N SER A 61 18.81 5.79 -0.48
CA SER A 61 19.77 6.02 -1.54
C SER A 61 20.68 4.81 -1.67
N VAL A 62 20.29 3.84 -2.49
CA VAL A 62 21.16 2.73 -2.89
C VAL A 62 21.92 3.19 -4.14
N ASN A 63 23.24 3.36 -4.02
CA ASN A 63 24.13 3.68 -5.14
C ASN A 63 24.31 2.40 -5.98
N HIS A 64 23.38 2.12 -6.88
CA HIS A 64 23.61 1.13 -7.93
C HIS A 64 24.42 1.78 -9.05
N ASP A 65 25.51 1.15 -9.48
CA ASP A 65 26.22 1.54 -10.69
C ASP A 65 25.33 1.29 -11.92
N GLU A 66 25.36 2.19 -12.91
CA GLU A 66 24.50 2.08 -14.10
C GLU A 66 24.70 0.77 -14.87
N LYS A 67 25.91 0.20 -14.79
CA LYS A 67 26.24 -1.08 -15.41
C LYS A 67 25.49 -2.24 -14.77
N SER A 68 25.47 -2.35 -13.44
CA SER A 68 24.72 -3.43 -12.77
C SER A 68 23.21 -3.38 -13.04
N ILE A 69 22.63 -2.18 -13.18
CA ILE A 69 21.22 -2.03 -13.57
C ILE A 69 21.00 -2.53 -15.01
N THR A 70 21.89 -2.16 -15.93
CA THR A 70 21.82 -2.56 -17.34
C THR A 70 21.95 -4.08 -17.47
N ASP A 71 22.98 -4.67 -16.86
CA ASP A 71 23.22 -6.12 -16.85
C ASP A 71 22.03 -6.89 -16.26
N PHE A 72 21.42 -6.38 -15.19
CA PHE A 72 20.23 -6.97 -14.59
C PHE A 72 19.03 -6.91 -15.53
N ASN A 73 18.78 -5.76 -16.16
CA ASN A 73 17.66 -5.58 -17.09
C ASN A 73 17.79 -6.49 -18.33
N GLU A 74 19.00 -6.62 -18.89
CA GLU A 74 19.27 -7.52 -20.00
C GLU A 74 19.04 -8.98 -19.59
N THR A 75 19.59 -9.39 -18.44
CA THR A 75 19.40 -10.75 -17.90
C THR A 75 17.92 -11.05 -17.66
N MET A 76 17.18 -10.11 -17.06
CA MET A 76 15.75 -10.26 -16.80
C MET A 76 14.94 -10.36 -18.08
N SER A 77 15.27 -9.55 -19.09
CA SER A 77 14.60 -9.58 -20.39
C SER A 77 14.77 -10.94 -21.06
N LEU A 78 16.00 -11.47 -21.09
CA LEU A 78 16.30 -12.80 -21.62
C LEU A 78 15.56 -13.91 -20.86
N LYS A 79 15.49 -13.82 -19.52
CA LYS A 79 14.74 -14.79 -18.71
C LYS A 79 13.23 -14.72 -18.96
N ILE A 80 12.67 -13.51 -19.08
CA ILE A 80 11.24 -13.34 -19.39
C ILE A 80 10.91 -13.95 -20.75
N GLU A 81 11.75 -13.72 -21.76
CA GLU A 81 11.59 -14.31 -23.09
C GLU A 81 11.68 -15.84 -23.04
N GLN A 82 12.67 -16.40 -22.32
CA GLN A 82 12.86 -17.84 -22.17
C GLN A 82 11.65 -18.56 -21.57
N TYR A 83 10.98 -17.95 -20.59
CA TYR A 83 9.82 -18.55 -19.92
C TYR A 83 8.50 -18.22 -20.62
N GLY A 84 8.43 -17.09 -21.34
CA GLY A 84 7.21 -16.53 -21.89
C GLY A 84 6.34 -15.86 -20.82
N LEU A 85 5.57 -14.84 -21.22
CA LEU A 85 4.82 -13.98 -20.30
C LEU A 85 3.83 -14.73 -19.40
N ASP A 86 3.27 -15.84 -19.87
CA ASP A 86 2.36 -16.66 -19.07
C ASP A 86 3.08 -17.43 -17.96
N ASN A 87 4.40 -17.59 -18.00
CA ASN A 87 5.16 -18.32 -16.97
C ASN A 87 6.05 -17.41 -16.12
N VAL A 88 5.89 -16.09 -16.24
CA VAL A 88 6.58 -15.13 -15.38
C VAL A 88 5.61 -14.66 -14.31
N TYR A 89 5.93 -14.94 -13.05
CA TYR A 89 5.17 -14.48 -11.89
C TYR A 89 5.94 -13.39 -11.17
N ASN A 90 5.24 -12.38 -10.68
CA ASN A 90 5.77 -11.47 -9.67
C ASN A 90 5.06 -11.73 -8.35
N ALA A 91 5.81 -11.77 -7.24
CA ALA A 91 5.25 -11.84 -5.89
C ALA A 91 5.81 -10.72 -5.02
N ASP A 92 4.92 -10.07 -4.26
CA ASP A 92 5.27 -8.94 -3.41
C ASP A 92 4.36 -8.86 -2.17
N GLU A 93 4.92 -8.40 -1.06
CA GLU A 93 4.20 -8.18 0.18
C GLU A 93 3.82 -6.72 0.39
N THR A 94 2.53 -6.51 0.69
CA THR A 94 2.04 -5.20 1.08
C THR A 94 1.44 -5.21 2.48
N GLY A 95 1.76 -4.17 3.26
CA GLY A 95 1.17 -3.93 4.57
C GLY A 95 -0.14 -3.13 4.44
N VAL A 96 -1.26 -3.71 4.85
CA VAL A 96 -2.56 -3.02 4.88
C VAL A 96 -2.80 -2.48 6.28
N PHE A 97 -2.67 -1.16 6.42
CA PHE A 97 -2.92 -0.46 7.68
C PHE A 97 -4.39 -0.04 7.78
N TYR A 98 -5.22 -0.94 8.28
CA TYR A 98 -6.67 -0.73 8.37
C TYR A 98 -7.09 0.28 9.44
N LYS A 99 -6.16 0.74 10.29
CA LYS A 99 -6.37 1.87 11.23
C LYS A 99 -5.47 3.07 10.94
N ALA A 100 -4.78 3.11 9.80
CA ALA A 100 -3.94 4.25 9.46
C ALA A 100 -4.79 5.49 9.16
N ILE A 101 -4.33 6.61 9.69
CA ILE A 101 -4.81 7.96 9.38
C ILE A 101 -3.82 8.55 8.35
N PRO A 102 -4.26 9.41 7.40
CA PRO A 102 -3.36 9.98 6.39
C PRO A 102 -2.10 10.63 6.97
N SER A 103 -0.94 10.34 6.38
CA SER A 103 0.37 10.86 6.82
C SER A 103 0.71 12.24 6.25
N LYS A 104 -0.24 12.91 5.60
CA LYS A 104 0.01 14.07 4.73
C LYS A 104 -0.98 15.20 5.01
N SER A 105 -0.46 16.41 5.21
CA SER A 105 -1.24 17.63 5.44
C SER A 105 -0.69 18.83 4.66
N VAL A 106 -1.55 19.78 4.31
CA VAL A 106 -1.13 21.05 3.71
C VAL A 106 -0.55 21.95 4.80
N CYS A 107 0.75 22.28 4.74
CA CYS A 107 1.44 23.04 5.79
C CYS A 107 2.26 24.20 5.21
N THR A 108 2.34 25.32 5.93
CA THR A 108 3.20 26.48 5.62
C THR A 108 4.57 26.46 6.31
N LYS A 109 4.73 25.67 7.39
CA LYS A 109 6.01 25.44 8.11
C LYS A 109 6.12 23.97 8.58
N SER A 110 7.34 23.49 8.81
CA SER A 110 7.64 22.12 9.26
C SER A 110 7.12 21.86 10.69
N ARG A 111 6.58 20.66 10.97
CA ARG A 111 6.07 20.24 12.29
C ARG A 111 6.35 18.75 12.58
N PRO A 112 6.42 18.32 13.86
CA PRO A 112 6.54 16.90 14.23
C PRO A 112 5.22 16.14 13.99
N GLY A 113 5.31 14.89 13.52
CA GLY A 113 4.14 14.07 13.13
C GLY A 113 3.42 13.35 14.29
N ILE A 114 2.15 12.98 14.09
CA ILE A 114 1.37 12.14 15.01
C ILE A 114 1.84 10.67 14.93
N LYS A 115 1.94 10.00 16.08
CA LYS A 115 2.25 8.56 16.14
C LYS A 115 1.08 7.75 15.58
N LEU A 116 1.19 7.34 14.32
CA LEU A 116 0.17 6.56 13.62
C LEU A 116 -0.04 5.20 14.29
N SER A 117 -1.30 4.76 14.42
CA SER A 117 -1.61 3.37 14.74
C SER A 117 -1.01 2.48 13.65
N LYS A 118 -0.08 1.60 14.06
CA LYS A 118 0.60 0.67 13.16
C LYS A 118 -0.14 -0.67 13.06
N ASP A 119 -1.42 -0.70 13.48
CA ASP A 119 -2.26 -1.88 13.32
C ASP A 119 -2.43 -2.19 11.85
N ARG A 120 -1.94 -3.37 11.47
CA ARG A 120 -1.94 -3.85 10.10
C ARG A 120 -2.11 -5.37 10.04
N PHE A 121 -2.35 -5.83 8.83
CA PHE A 121 -2.01 -7.17 8.39
C PHE A 121 -1.15 -7.06 7.13
N SER A 122 -0.39 -8.09 6.81
CA SER A 122 0.33 -8.18 5.54
C SER A 122 -0.42 -9.07 4.56
N LEU A 123 -0.33 -8.74 3.28
CA LEU A 123 -0.80 -9.56 2.17
C LEU A 123 0.39 -9.90 1.28
N LEU A 124 0.63 -11.18 1.05
CA LEU A 124 1.44 -11.64 -0.08
C LEU A 124 0.52 -11.80 -1.29
N LEU A 125 0.87 -11.10 -2.36
CA LEU A 125 0.17 -11.15 -3.64
C LEU A 125 1.12 -11.72 -4.68
N CYS A 126 0.61 -12.58 -5.55
CA CYS A 126 1.39 -13.17 -6.63
C CYS A 126 0.55 -13.27 -7.90
N ALA A 127 1.06 -12.78 -9.03
CA ALA A 127 0.32 -12.70 -10.29
C ALA A 127 1.23 -12.97 -11.49
N ILE A 128 0.64 -13.49 -12.57
CA ILE A 128 1.33 -13.70 -13.85
C ILE A 128 1.49 -12.36 -14.59
N CYS A 129 2.61 -12.21 -15.29
CA CYS A 129 2.94 -11.03 -16.09
C CYS A 129 1.90 -10.73 -17.19
N SER A 130 1.39 -11.75 -17.87
CA SER A 130 0.29 -11.61 -18.84
C SER A 130 -1.05 -11.17 -18.23
N GLY A 131 -1.19 -11.23 -16.90
CA GLY A 131 -2.43 -10.90 -16.19
C GLY A 131 -3.51 -11.98 -16.25
N SER A 132 -3.24 -13.13 -16.87
CA SER A 132 -4.19 -14.23 -17.07
C SER A 132 -4.56 -14.96 -15.78
N ASP A 133 -3.67 -14.96 -14.79
CA ASP A 133 -3.90 -15.61 -13.49
C ASP A 133 -3.33 -14.79 -12.34
N LYS A 134 -3.96 -14.95 -11.18
CA LYS A 134 -3.53 -14.40 -9.90
C LYS A 134 -3.73 -15.46 -8.83
N ARG A 135 -2.69 -15.64 -8.02
CA ARG A 135 -2.71 -16.64 -6.95
C ARG A 135 -3.59 -16.16 -5.82
N ARG A 136 -4.14 -17.12 -5.07
CA ARG A 136 -4.86 -16.85 -3.83
C ARG A 136 -3.96 -16.04 -2.89
N PRO A 137 -4.39 -14.85 -2.43
CA PRO A 137 -3.60 -14.04 -1.50
C PRO A 137 -3.32 -14.78 -0.20
N VAL A 138 -2.14 -14.58 0.37
CA VAL A 138 -1.82 -15.02 1.74
C VAL A 138 -1.96 -13.83 2.67
N MET A 139 -2.87 -13.93 3.64
CA MET A 139 -3.09 -12.90 4.64
C MET A 139 -2.40 -13.27 5.95
N ILE A 140 -1.56 -12.38 6.45
CA ILE A 140 -0.79 -12.57 7.68
C ILE A 140 -1.30 -11.60 8.73
N GLY A 141 -2.07 -12.13 9.68
CA GLY A 141 -2.56 -11.38 10.83
C GLY A 141 -1.68 -11.50 12.06
N ARG A 142 -2.01 -10.75 13.12
CA ARG A 142 -1.30 -10.84 14.41
C ARG A 142 -1.71 -12.07 15.23
N PHE A 143 -2.99 -12.42 15.20
CA PHE A 143 -3.58 -13.42 16.08
C PHE A 143 -3.89 -14.70 15.32
N LYS A 144 -3.64 -15.87 15.91
CA LYS A 144 -3.98 -17.16 15.29
C LYS A 144 -5.47 -17.29 14.93
N SER A 145 -6.34 -16.79 15.82
CA SER A 145 -7.80 -16.81 15.63
C SER A 145 -8.40 -15.44 15.96
N PRO A 146 -8.43 -14.49 15.01
CA PRO A 146 -9.04 -13.18 15.22
C PRO A 146 -10.53 -13.28 15.52
N ARG A 147 -11.00 -12.52 16.52
CA ARG A 147 -12.43 -12.48 16.90
C ARG A 147 -13.34 -12.04 15.74
N CYS A 148 -12.84 -11.19 14.84
CA CYS A 148 -13.58 -10.73 13.66
C CYS A 148 -13.85 -11.83 12.62
N PHE A 149 -13.17 -12.98 12.69
CA PHE A 149 -13.44 -14.13 11.83
C PHE A 149 -14.48 -15.08 12.43
N LYS A 150 -14.98 -14.80 13.64
CA LYS A 150 -16.08 -15.56 14.21
C LYS A 150 -17.29 -15.43 13.27
N ASN A 151 -17.80 -16.58 12.79
CA ASN A 151 -18.88 -16.67 11.82
C ASN A 151 -18.55 -16.15 10.41
N PHE A 152 -17.27 -15.95 10.08
CA PHE A 152 -16.82 -15.56 8.75
C PHE A 152 -15.78 -16.53 8.21
N ASN A 153 -16.10 -17.21 7.11
CA ASN A 153 -15.17 -18.14 6.47
C ASN A 153 -14.13 -17.38 5.61
N ILE A 154 -13.11 -16.86 6.29
CA ILE A 154 -11.99 -16.16 5.64
C ILE A 154 -11.25 -17.05 4.62
N GLY A 155 -11.19 -18.36 4.87
CA GLY A 155 -10.50 -19.34 4.01
C GLY A 155 -11.08 -19.42 2.59
N LYS A 156 -12.34 -19.02 2.40
CA LYS A 156 -12.95 -18.89 1.07
C LYS A 156 -12.23 -17.86 0.20
N TYR A 157 -11.69 -16.81 0.79
CA TYR A 157 -11.15 -15.65 0.08
C TYR A 157 -9.61 -15.62 0.05
N VAL A 158 -8.97 -15.99 1.16
CA VAL A 158 -7.51 -15.90 1.32
C VAL A 158 -6.98 -17.08 2.13
N THR A 159 -5.70 -17.40 1.94
CA THR A 159 -4.98 -18.29 2.84
C THR A 159 -4.58 -17.49 4.07
N TYR A 160 -5.18 -17.76 5.23
CA TYR A 160 -4.87 -17.03 6.46
C TYR A 160 -3.74 -17.71 7.25
N THR A 161 -2.78 -16.92 7.70
CA THR A 161 -1.75 -17.32 8.66
C THR A 161 -1.50 -16.19 9.67
N HIS A 162 -0.64 -16.43 10.67
CA HIS A 162 -0.36 -15.47 11.71
C HIS A 162 1.12 -15.36 12.03
N SER A 163 1.54 -14.16 12.45
CA SER A 163 2.83 -13.92 13.09
C SER A 163 2.67 -12.83 14.15
N ASN A 164 3.49 -12.85 15.21
CA ASN A 164 3.35 -11.90 16.32
C ASN A 164 3.40 -10.43 15.90
N LYS A 165 4.10 -10.13 14.81
CA LYS A 165 4.22 -8.77 14.25
C LYS A 165 3.22 -8.50 13.12
N ALA A 166 2.50 -9.51 12.63
CA ALA A 166 1.71 -9.47 11.39
C ALA A 166 2.54 -9.13 10.14
N TRP A 167 3.77 -9.64 10.08
CA TRP A 167 4.66 -9.56 8.91
C TRP A 167 4.94 -10.95 8.34
N MET A 168 5.41 -10.96 7.08
CA MET A 168 6.10 -12.11 6.51
C MET A 168 7.30 -12.51 7.37
N ASN A 169 7.56 -13.81 7.42
CA ASN A 169 8.80 -14.37 7.93
C ASN A 169 9.24 -15.51 7.02
N ARG A 170 10.47 -15.99 7.23
CA ARG A 170 11.08 -17.04 6.40
C ARG A 170 10.28 -18.34 6.38
N GLU A 171 9.71 -18.74 7.52
CA GLU A 171 8.89 -19.97 7.62
C GLU A 171 7.60 -19.89 6.80
N ILE A 172 6.87 -18.78 6.90
CA ILE A 172 5.63 -18.54 6.15
C ILE A 172 5.94 -18.48 4.65
N PHE A 173 7.00 -17.78 4.26
CA PHE A 173 7.40 -17.66 2.86
C PHE A 173 7.80 -19.02 2.27
N ASN A 174 8.69 -19.77 2.93
CA ASN A 174 9.14 -21.08 2.45
C ASN A 174 7.98 -22.09 2.38
N LYS A 175 7.06 -22.06 3.34
CA LYS A 175 5.85 -22.88 3.27
C LYS A 175 5.02 -22.55 2.03
N TRP A 176 4.73 -21.27 1.81
CA TRP A 176 3.97 -20.83 0.64
C TRP A 176 4.68 -21.18 -0.68
N LEU A 177 6.01 -21.05 -0.73
CA LEU A 177 6.80 -21.36 -1.91
C LEU A 177 6.81 -22.88 -2.18
N SER A 178 6.94 -23.71 -1.15
CA SER A 178 6.88 -25.17 -1.25
C SER A 178 5.50 -25.65 -1.70
N ASP A 179 4.42 -25.10 -1.13
CA ASP A 179 3.05 -25.38 -1.55
C ASP A 179 2.86 -25.01 -3.04
N PHE A 180 3.40 -23.86 -3.47
CA PHE A 180 3.36 -23.46 -4.87
C PHE A 180 4.11 -24.40 -5.80
N ASP A 181 5.35 -24.74 -5.45
CA ASP A 181 6.18 -25.61 -6.26
C ASP A 181 5.54 -26.99 -6.42
N CYS A 182 4.93 -27.51 -5.35
CA CYS A 182 4.13 -28.73 -5.39
C CYS A 182 2.93 -28.63 -6.35
N GLU A 183 2.23 -27.49 -6.41
CA GLU A 183 1.14 -27.27 -7.38
C GLU A 183 1.66 -27.21 -8.82
N LEU A 184 2.80 -26.57 -9.05
CA LEU A 184 3.44 -26.45 -10.36
C LEU A 184 3.98 -27.80 -10.85
N ALA A 185 4.60 -28.59 -9.97
CA ALA A 185 5.10 -29.92 -10.26
C ALA A 185 3.98 -30.86 -10.73
N LYS A 186 2.81 -30.83 -10.07
CA LYS A 186 1.61 -31.58 -10.51
C LYS A 186 1.15 -31.18 -11.91
N LYS A 187 1.32 -29.91 -12.28
CA LYS A 187 1.01 -29.37 -13.61
C LYS A 187 2.16 -29.54 -14.61
N LYS A 188 3.29 -30.13 -14.20
CA LYS A 188 4.54 -30.21 -14.97
C LYS A 188 4.98 -28.84 -15.54
N ARG A 189 4.74 -27.78 -14.78
CA ARG A 189 4.93 -26.39 -15.20
C ARG A 189 6.18 -25.81 -14.54
N LYS A 190 7.04 -25.18 -15.35
CA LYS A 190 8.18 -24.39 -14.86
C LYS A 190 7.87 -22.92 -15.04
N ILE A 191 8.30 -22.10 -14.08
CA ILE A 191 8.03 -20.66 -14.08
C ILE A 191 9.29 -19.89 -13.70
N LEU A 192 9.29 -18.60 -14.05
CA LEU A 192 10.17 -17.60 -13.47
C LEU A 192 9.38 -16.87 -12.38
N LEU A 193 9.85 -16.93 -11.14
CA LEU A 193 9.28 -16.17 -10.03
C LEU A 193 10.21 -14.99 -9.71
N VAL A 194 9.68 -13.78 -9.84
CA VAL A 194 10.35 -12.52 -9.49
C VAL A 194 9.87 -12.09 -8.11
N ILE A 195 10.84 -11.80 -7.23
CA ILE A 195 10.63 -11.39 -5.84
C ILE A 195 11.64 -10.29 -5.49
N ASP A 196 11.31 -9.45 -4.51
CA ASP A 196 12.24 -8.45 -4.02
C ASP A 196 13.37 -9.07 -3.19
N GLN A 197 14.46 -8.30 -3.03
CA GLN A 197 15.60 -8.71 -2.22
C GLN A 197 15.30 -8.45 -0.73
N CYS A 198 14.48 -9.31 -0.14
CA CYS A 198 14.14 -9.29 1.27
C CYS A 198 14.83 -10.44 2.04
N PRO A 199 15.37 -10.23 3.26
CA PRO A 199 15.97 -11.30 4.06
C PRO A 199 15.03 -12.49 4.32
N PHE A 200 13.71 -12.27 4.29
CA PHE A 200 12.72 -13.33 4.48
C PHE A 200 12.51 -14.21 3.25
N HIS A 201 13.02 -13.79 2.08
CA HIS A 201 12.92 -14.52 0.81
C HIS A 201 14.07 -15.51 0.58
N GLN A 202 14.93 -15.69 1.58
CA GLN A 202 15.96 -16.71 1.54
C GLN A 202 15.33 -18.10 1.66
N ILE A 203 15.51 -18.90 0.62
CA ILE A 203 15.10 -20.31 0.58
C ILE A 203 15.92 -21.07 1.64
N ILE A 204 15.30 -21.98 2.38
CA ILE A 204 15.97 -22.93 3.29
C ILE A 204 16.05 -24.29 2.60
#